data_AF-A0A183JKU2-F1
#
_entry.id   AF-A0A183JKU2-F1
#
_cell.length_a   1.000
_cell.length_b   1.000
_cell.length_c   1.000
_cell.angle_alpha   90.00
_cell.angle_beta   90.00
_cell.angle_gamma   90.00
#
_symmetry.space_group_name_H-M   'P 1'
#
loop_
_entity.id
_entity.type
_entity.pdbx_description
1 polymer ?
#
loop_
_entity_poly.entity_id
_entity_poly.type
_entity_poly.pdbx_seq_one_letter_code
_entity_poly.pdbx_strand_id
1 'polypeptide(L)'
;MKRSSNHANHNYMNSTNYNEQNSVTTSLLPAKYRSLRGRNILCRADFNMLDPGSRPLFNEYLEMMIQYGFITMFVPAFPLAPLFGLLNNLFEIRGDAKKLVNQYRRPVLERVQTIGIWLSIITVLASIAIRTNVSPSFHTYHFLFLRFFHTKSNPGPSVLIL
;
A
#
# COMPACT_ATOMS: atom_id res chain seq x y z
N MET A 1 29.34 -56.65 -42.35
CA MET A 1 30.23 -55.82 -41.51
C MET A 1 29.35 -54.79 -40.81
N LYS A 2 29.28 -54.85 -39.46
CA LYS A 2 28.36 -54.09 -38.60
C LYS A 2 28.65 -52.58 -38.68
N ARG A 3 27.63 -51.73 -38.81
CA ARG A 3 27.68 -50.37 -38.28
C ARG A 3 26.48 -50.15 -37.35
N SER A 4 26.84 -50.24 -36.06
CA SER A 4 25.98 -50.12 -34.89
C SER A 4 25.34 -48.75 -34.81
N SER A 5 24.03 -48.75 -34.60
CA SER A 5 23.22 -47.62 -34.17
C SER A 5 23.68 -47.16 -32.78
N ASN A 6 24.52 -46.12 -32.72
CA ASN A 6 24.97 -45.52 -31.46
C ASN A 6 24.66 -44.02 -31.46
N HIS A 7 23.38 -43.63 -31.39
CA HIS A 7 23.03 -42.26 -31.00
C HIS A 7 21.62 -42.16 -30.40
N ALA A 8 21.43 -42.81 -29.26
CA ALA A 8 20.21 -42.67 -28.49
C ALA A 8 20.49 -42.80 -26.99
N ASN A 9 21.39 -41.99 -26.43
CA ASN A 9 21.61 -41.94 -24.98
C ASN A 9 22.18 -40.58 -24.55
N HIS A 10 21.34 -39.54 -24.50
CA HIS A 10 21.64 -38.36 -23.66
C HIS A 10 20.44 -37.53 -23.19
N ASN A 11 19.18 -37.97 -23.44
CA ASN A 11 17.99 -37.16 -23.14
C ASN A 11 17.04 -37.75 -22.08
N TYR A 12 17.37 -38.89 -21.45
CA TYR A 12 16.44 -39.56 -20.53
C TYR A 12 16.51 -39.11 -19.06
N MET A 13 17.45 -38.23 -18.68
CA MET A 13 17.60 -37.81 -17.26
C MET A 13 16.88 -36.51 -16.85
N ASN A 14 16.20 -35.81 -17.77
CA ASN A 14 15.45 -34.59 -17.40
C ASN A 14 13.93 -34.77 -17.36
N SER A 15 13.38 -35.84 -17.96
CA SER A 15 11.92 -36.01 -18.05
C SER A 15 11.26 -36.39 -16.72
N THR A 16 11.98 -37.08 -15.83
CA THR A 16 11.46 -37.44 -14.50
C THR A 16 11.30 -36.21 -13.61
N ASN A 17 12.30 -35.31 -13.59
CA ASN A 17 12.21 -34.04 -12.85
C ASN A 17 11.06 -33.14 -13.34
N TYR A 18 10.85 -33.01 -14.66
CA TYR A 18 9.72 -32.25 -15.19
C TYR A 18 8.37 -32.87 -14.87
N ASN A 19 8.25 -34.20 -14.92
CA ASN A 19 7.00 -34.89 -14.62
C ASN A 19 6.68 -34.89 -13.12
N GLU A 20 7.69 -34.93 -12.26
CA GLU A 20 7.57 -34.88 -10.80
C GLU A 20 7.32 -33.44 -10.30
N GLN A 21 7.98 -32.43 -10.90
CA GLN A 21 7.66 -31.03 -10.65
C GLN A 21 6.27 -30.66 -11.18
N ASN A 22 5.86 -31.20 -12.33
CA ASN A 22 4.50 -31.07 -12.82
C ASN A 22 3.52 -31.78 -11.88
N SER A 23 3.79 -32.98 -11.38
CA SER A 23 2.86 -33.67 -10.47
C SER A 23 2.68 -32.94 -9.14
N VAL A 24 3.75 -32.35 -8.59
CA VAL A 24 3.72 -31.51 -7.37
C VAL A 24 3.04 -30.17 -7.61
N THR A 25 3.29 -29.49 -8.73
CA THR A 25 2.61 -28.22 -9.04
C THR A 25 1.15 -28.43 -9.43
N THR A 26 0.81 -29.54 -10.09
CA THR A 26 -0.58 -29.87 -10.46
C THR A 26 -1.40 -30.39 -9.27
N SER A 27 -0.76 -30.85 -8.17
CA SER A 27 -1.47 -31.25 -6.95
C SER A 27 -1.94 -30.06 -6.12
N LEU A 28 -1.24 -28.92 -6.19
CA LEU A 28 -1.62 -27.64 -5.57
C LEU A 28 -2.81 -26.96 -6.28
N LEU A 29 -3.09 -27.34 -7.53
CA LEU A 29 -4.19 -26.80 -8.30
C LEU A 29 -5.52 -27.49 -7.93
N PRO A 30 -6.66 -26.75 -7.94
CA PRO A 30 -7.97 -27.35 -7.73
C PRO A 30 -8.23 -28.49 -8.73
N ALA A 31 -8.96 -29.54 -8.31
CA ALA A 31 -9.19 -30.75 -9.10
C ALA A 31 -9.69 -30.48 -10.54
N LYS A 32 -10.48 -29.41 -10.72
CA LYS A 32 -10.99 -28.94 -12.02
C LYS A 32 -9.88 -28.57 -13.03
N TYR A 33 -8.73 -28.13 -12.56
CA TYR A 33 -7.62 -27.63 -13.39
C TYR A 33 -6.47 -28.64 -13.54
N ARG A 34 -6.59 -29.87 -13.02
CA ARG A 34 -5.53 -30.88 -13.09
C ARG A 34 -5.34 -31.47 -14.50
N SER A 35 -6.40 -31.47 -15.32
CA SER A 35 -6.30 -31.90 -16.71
C SER A 35 -5.53 -30.90 -17.58
N LEU A 36 -4.88 -31.35 -18.66
CA LEU A 36 -4.25 -30.47 -19.65
C LEU A 36 -5.22 -29.39 -20.17
N ARG A 37 -6.47 -29.78 -20.41
CA ARG A 37 -7.53 -28.86 -20.84
C ARG A 37 -7.83 -27.80 -19.78
N GLY A 38 -7.94 -28.19 -18.52
CA GLY A 38 -8.14 -27.27 -17.40
C GLY A 38 -6.99 -26.28 -17.22
N ARG A 39 -5.74 -26.75 -17.36
CA ARG A 39 -4.55 -25.89 -17.32
C ARG A 39 -4.52 -24.87 -18.46
N ASN A 40 -4.86 -25.27 -19.68
CA ASN A 40 -4.93 -24.34 -20.82
C ASN A 40 -6.00 -23.26 -20.62
N ILE A 41 -7.14 -23.60 -19.99
CA ILE A 41 -8.19 -22.63 -19.66
C ILE A 41 -7.72 -21.64 -18.59
N LEU A 42 -7.01 -22.12 -17.54
CA LEU A 42 -6.45 -21.28 -16.49
C LEU A 42 -5.40 -20.30 -17.03
N CYS A 43 -4.43 -20.81 -17.80
CA CYS A 43 -3.40 -19.97 -18.43
C CYS A 43 -4.00 -18.90 -19.34
N ARG A 44 -5.05 -19.25 -20.10
CA ARG A 44 -5.77 -18.29 -20.94
C ARG A 44 -6.54 -17.25 -20.13
N ALA A 45 -7.13 -17.64 -19.01
CA ALA A 45 -7.81 -16.72 -18.11
C ALA A 45 -6.83 -15.73 -17.46
N ASP A 46 -5.67 -16.23 -16.99
CA ASP A 46 -4.59 -15.40 -16.42
C ASP A 46 -3.98 -14.45 -17.47
N PHE A 47 -3.97 -14.86 -18.75
CA PHE A 47 -3.50 -14.00 -19.83
C PHE A 47 -4.39 -12.77 -20.05
N ASN A 48 -5.69 -12.90 -19.81
CA ASN A 48 -6.67 -11.83 -19.99
C ASN A 48 -6.72 -10.83 -18.81
N MET A 49 -6.00 -11.07 -17.72
CA MET A 49 -5.91 -10.15 -16.58
C MET A 49 -4.97 -8.97 -16.88
N LEU A 50 -5.13 -7.87 -16.13
CA LEU A 50 -4.27 -6.69 -16.28
C LEU A 50 -2.83 -7.03 -15.86
N ASP A 51 -1.88 -6.55 -16.66
CA ASP A 51 -0.47 -6.62 -16.30
C ASP A 51 -0.15 -5.48 -15.30
N PRO A 52 0.38 -5.78 -14.10
CA PRO A 52 0.79 -4.78 -13.12
C PRO A 52 1.81 -3.74 -13.66
N GLY A 53 2.52 -4.05 -14.75
CA GLY A 53 3.49 -3.13 -15.36
C GLY A 53 4.74 -2.91 -14.50
N SER A 54 5.54 -1.89 -14.84
CA SER A 54 6.85 -1.68 -14.20
C SER A 54 6.78 -1.06 -12.79
N ARG A 55 5.66 -0.44 -12.41
CA ARG A 55 5.50 0.27 -11.12
C ARG A 55 4.09 0.07 -10.53
N PRO A 56 3.71 -1.17 -10.19
CA PRO A 56 2.33 -1.51 -9.80
C PRO A 56 1.87 -0.95 -8.46
N LEU A 57 2.79 -0.41 -7.65
CA LEU A 57 2.49 0.09 -6.30
C LEU A 57 2.63 1.62 -6.21
N PHE A 58 3.07 2.28 -7.28
CA PHE A 58 3.43 3.70 -7.21
C PHE A 58 2.23 4.59 -6.89
N ASN A 59 1.09 4.33 -7.54
CA ASN A 59 -0.12 5.12 -7.34
C ASN A 59 -0.74 4.83 -5.97
N GLU A 60 -0.73 3.58 -5.55
CA GLU A 60 -1.21 3.10 -4.26
C GLU A 60 -0.42 3.77 -3.12
N TYR A 61 0.91 3.84 -3.23
CA TYR A 61 1.72 4.58 -2.26
C TYR A 61 1.47 6.08 -2.30
N LEU A 62 1.34 6.67 -3.49
CA LEU A 62 1.09 8.10 -3.65
C LEU A 62 -0.24 8.52 -3.02
N GLU A 63 -1.29 7.73 -3.19
CA GLU A 63 -2.59 7.95 -2.57
C GLU A 63 -2.50 7.96 -1.04
N MET A 64 -1.81 6.97 -0.46
CA MET A 64 -1.55 6.94 0.99
C MET A 64 -0.73 8.15 1.46
N MET A 65 0.27 8.61 0.69
CA MET A 65 1.07 9.79 1.05
C MET A 65 0.22 11.07 1.06
N ILE A 66 -0.65 11.24 0.07
CA ILE A 66 -1.53 12.41 -0.03
C ILE A 66 -2.48 12.43 1.17
N GLN A 67 -3.10 11.30 1.48
CA GLN A 67 -3.99 11.18 2.64
C GLN A 67 -3.27 11.48 3.95
N TYR A 68 -2.06 10.93 4.16
CA TYR A 68 -1.23 11.23 5.32
C TYR A 68 -0.88 12.72 5.41
N GLY A 69 -0.49 13.35 4.29
CA GLY A 69 -0.16 14.77 4.22
C GLY A 69 -1.34 15.67 4.60
N PHE A 70 -2.53 15.41 4.05
CA PHE A 70 -3.73 16.18 4.39
C PHE A 70 -4.13 16.02 5.85
N ILE A 71 -4.10 14.80 6.38
CA ILE A 71 -4.46 14.57 7.78
C ILE A 71 -3.48 15.33 8.68
N THR A 72 -2.17 15.20 8.45
CA THR A 72 -1.16 15.75 9.36
C THR A 72 -0.99 17.27 9.27
N MET A 73 -1.16 17.90 8.12
CA MET A 73 -1.01 19.36 7.97
C MET A 73 -2.21 20.18 8.48
N PHE A 74 -3.38 19.57 8.63
CA PHE A 74 -4.62 20.28 8.97
C PHE A 74 -5.30 19.77 10.25
N VAL A 75 -4.61 18.95 11.06
CA VAL A 75 -5.14 18.45 12.35
C VAL A 75 -5.69 19.58 13.25
N PRO A 76 -5.00 20.73 13.44
CA PRO A 76 -5.50 21.78 14.32
C PRO A 76 -6.80 22.44 13.82
N ALA A 77 -7.03 22.43 12.51
CA ALA A 77 -8.22 23.01 11.89
C ALA A 77 -9.41 22.03 11.88
N PHE A 78 -9.15 20.73 11.72
CA PHE A 78 -10.19 19.70 11.69
C PHE A 78 -9.76 18.44 12.45
N PRO A 79 -10.06 18.36 13.77
CA PRO A 79 -9.61 17.26 14.61
C PRO A 79 -10.25 15.90 14.27
N LEU A 80 -11.31 15.89 13.45
CA LEU A 80 -11.97 14.67 12.95
C LEU A 80 -11.31 14.10 11.69
N ALA A 81 -10.39 14.82 11.03
CA ALA A 81 -9.69 14.34 9.83
C ALA A 81 -9.07 12.94 9.98
N PRO A 82 -8.41 12.59 11.11
CA PRO A 82 -7.84 11.26 11.31
C PRO A 82 -8.90 10.15 11.30
N LEU A 83 -10.12 10.42 11.77
CA LEU A 83 -11.22 9.44 11.78
C LEU A 83 -11.67 9.11 10.36
N PHE A 84 -11.84 10.13 9.51
CA PHE A 84 -12.15 9.93 8.09
C PHE A 84 -11.02 9.19 7.37
N GLY A 85 -9.77 9.48 7.72
CA GLY A 85 -8.63 8.74 7.22
C GLY A 85 -8.65 7.26 7.60
N LEU A 86 -9.02 6.93 8.84
CA LEU A 86 -9.11 5.55 9.30
C LEU A 86 -10.22 4.79 8.56
N LEU A 87 -11.38 5.42 8.37
CA LEU A 87 -12.47 4.86 7.58
C LEU A 87 -12.04 4.63 6.13
N ASN A 88 -11.35 5.60 5.52
CA ASN A 88 -10.83 5.44 4.16
C ASN A 88 -9.88 4.24 4.07
N ASN A 89 -8.91 4.15 4.98
CA ASN A 89 -7.95 3.04 5.02
C ASN A 89 -8.63 1.67 5.18
N LEU A 90 -9.74 1.59 5.93
CA LEU A 90 -10.48 0.33 6.11
C LEU A 90 -11.18 -0.13 4.82
N PHE A 91 -11.73 0.79 4.05
CA PHE A 91 -12.31 0.49 2.75
C PHE A 91 -11.21 0.19 1.73
N GLU A 92 -10.11 0.93 1.76
CA GLU A 92 -9.00 0.81 0.83
C GLU A 92 -8.32 -0.55 0.91
N ILE A 93 -8.02 -1.04 2.12
CA ILE A 93 -7.43 -2.39 2.30
C ILE A 93 -8.31 -3.48 1.66
N ARG A 94 -9.64 -3.34 1.76
CA ARG A 94 -10.58 -4.29 1.15
C ARG A 94 -10.69 -4.10 -0.36
N GLY A 95 -10.62 -2.86 -0.83
CA GLY A 95 -10.59 -2.49 -2.24
C GLY A 95 -9.36 -3.07 -2.94
N ASP A 96 -8.17 -2.79 -2.41
CA ASP A 96 -6.89 -3.26 -2.91
C ASP A 96 -6.79 -4.78 -2.90
N ALA A 97 -7.25 -5.45 -1.83
CA ALA A 97 -7.28 -6.91 -1.80
C ALA A 97 -8.14 -7.49 -2.94
N LYS A 98 -9.31 -6.90 -3.22
CA LYS A 98 -10.17 -7.33 -4.33
C LYS A 98 -9.54 -7.03 -5.69
N LYS A 99 -8.87 -5.88 -5.82
CA LYS A 99 -8.14 -5.45 -7.03
C LYS A 99 -7.03 -6.45 -7.37
N LEU A 100 -6.21 -6.79 -6.38
CA LEU A 100 -5.08 -7.71 -6.53
C LEU A 100 -5.50 -9.16 -6.83
N VAL A 101 -6.63 -9.62 -6.30
CA VAL A 101 -7.10 -11.00 -6.51
C VAL A 101 -7.87 -11.17 -7.82
N ASN A 102 -8.66 -10.17 -8.23
CA ASN A 102 -9.60 -10.32 -9.34
C ASN A 102 -9.17 -9.63 -10.64
N GLN A 103 -8.31 -8.62 -10.59
CA GLN A 103 -8.03 -7.77 -11.76
C GLN A 103 -6.60 -7.92 -12.29
N TYR A 104 -5.64 -8.19 -11.42
CA TYR A 104 -4.23 -8.33 -11.80
C TYR A 104 -3.81 -9.78 -11.93
N ARG A 105 -2.90 -10.04 -12.87
CA ARG A 105 -2.16 -11.31 -12.90
C ARG A 105 -1.27 -11.40 -11.66
N ARG A 106 -1.09 -12.62 -11.14
CA ARG A 106 -0.22 -12.89 -9.98
C ARG A 106 1.19 -12.31 -10.22
N PRO A 107 1.62 -11.30 -9.45
CA PRO A 107 2.96 -10.74 -9.59
C PRO A 107 4.02 -11.71 -9.04
N VAL A 108 5.25 -11.55 -9.52
CA VAL A 108 6.40 -12.26 -8.95
C VAL A 108 6.72 -11.65 -7.59
N LEU A 109 6.84 -12.48 -6.56
CA LEU A 109 7.14 -12.05 -5.20
C LEU A 109 8.58 -11.53 -5.14
N GLU A 110 8.74 -10.23 -4.88
CA GLU A 110 10.03 -9.62 -4.60
C GLU A 110 10.17 -9.39 -3.09
N ARG A 111 11.30 -9.82 -2.51
CA ARG A 111 11.59 -9.59 -1.10
C ARG A 111 12.24 -8.23 -0.93
N VAL A 112 11.53 -7.30 -0.31
CA VAL A 112 12.04 -5.96 -0.02
C VAL A 112 12.05 -5.74 1.50
N GLN A 113 13.16 -5.22 2.04
CA GLN A 113 13.32 -5.01 3.49
C GLN A 113 12.66 -3.71 3.98
N THR A 114 12.53 -2.72 3.10
CA THR A 114 11.95 -1.42 3.42
C THR A 114 11.05 -0.95 2.28
N ILE A 115 10.17 0.01 2.58
CA ILE A 115 9.33 0.67 1.57
C ILE A 115 10.14 1.60 0.64
N GLY A 116 11.44 1.82 0.91
CA GLY A 116 12.32 2.63 0.07
C GLY A 116 12.14 4.14 0.25
N ILE A 117 12.12 4.87 -0.87
CA ILE A 117 12.11 6.35 -0.91
C ILE A 117 10.91 6.97 -0.17
N TRP A 118 9.81 6.23 -0.04
CA TRP A 118 8.60 6.69 0.63
C TRP A 118 8.82 7.05 2.10
N LEU A 119 9.75 6.39 2.81
CA LEU A 119 10.11 6.78 4.20
C LEU A 119 10.70 8.20 4.26
N SER A 120 11.57 8.52 3.31
CA SER A 120 12.17 9.85 3.21
C SER A 120 11.08 10.90 2.93
N ILE A 121 10.12 10.57 2.06
CA ILE A 121 8.98 11.45 1.74
C ILE A 121 8.12 11.69 2.98
N ILE A 122 7.74 10.64 3.72
CA ILE A 122 6.96 10.76 4.97
C ILE A 122 7.71 11.65 5.97
N THR A 123 9.03 11.48 6.10
CA THR A 123 9.86 12.28 7.02
C THR A 123 9.86 13.76 6.66
N VAL A 124 9.97 14.09 5.37
CA VAL A 124 9.89 15.47 4.88
C VAL A 124 8.48 16.03 5.10
N LEU A 125 7.44 15.28 4.77
CA LEU A 125 6.04 15.67 4.99
C LEU A 125 5.74 15.94 6.47
N ALA A 126 6.21 15.07 7.37
CA ALA A 126 6.06 15.24 8.82
C ALA A 126 6.76 16.52 9.31
N SER A 127 7.98 16.78 8.80
CA SER A 127 8.74 18.00 9.15
C SER A 127 8.02 19.27 8.70
N ILE A 128 7.40 19.26 7.52
CA ILE A 128 6.56 20.37 7.03
C ILE A 128 5.31 20.49 7.89
N ALA A 129 4.61 19.39 8.19
CA ALA A 129 3.40 19.38 8.99
C ALA A 129 3.62 20.00 10.39
N ILE A 130 4.74 19.68 11.05
CA ILE A 130 5.09 20.29 12.34
C ILE A 130 5.19 21.82 12.21
N ARG A 131 5.93 22.31 11.20
CA ARG A 131 6.08 23.76 10.97
C ARG A 131 4.74 24.43 10.69
N THR A 132 3.90 23.81 9.86
CA THR A 132 2.58 24.32 9.48
C THR A 132 1.61 24.35 10.67
N ASN A 133 1.62 23.33 11.54
CA ASN A 133 0.71 23.25 12.68
C ASN A 133 1.11 24.18 13.83
N VAL A 134 2.41 24.39 14.04
CA VAL A 134 2.92 25.21 15.14
C VAL A 134 2.63 26.69 14.92
N SER A 135 2.71 27.19 13.68
CA SER A 135 2.56 28.63 13.41
C SER A 135 1.17 29.20 13.79
N PRO A 136 0.03 28.63 13.34
CA PRO A 136 -1.30 29.11 13.73
C PRO A 136 -1.58 28.90 15.22
N SER A 137 -1.11 27.76 15.76
CA SER A 137 -1.26 27.43 17.18
C SER A 137 -0.55 28.46 18.05
N PHE A 138 0.71 28.76 17.75
CA PHE A 138 1.50 29.76 18.45
C PHE A 138 0.85 31.15 18.40
N HIS A 139 0.38 31.57 17.23
CA HIS A 139 -0.30 32.86 17.08
C HIS A 139 -1.56 32.94 17.96
N THR A 140 -2.37 31.87 17.98
CA THR A 140 -3.58 31.77 18.79
C THR A 140 -3.27 31.82 20.29
N TYR A 141 -2.30 31.02 20.75
CA TYR A 141 -1.89 31.00 22.15
C TYR A 141 -1.29 32.34 22.60
N HIS A 142 -0.47 32.98 21.77
CA HIS A 142 0.10 34.29 22.05
C HIS A 142 -0.99 35.37 22.19
N PHE A 143 -1.97 35.39 21.29
CA PHE A 143 -3.11 36.32 21.38
C PHE A 143 -3.93 36.10 22.66
N LEU A 144 -4.26 34.85 22.98
CA LEU A 144 -5.01 34.50 24.20
C LEU A 144 -4.24 34.88 25.48
N PHE A 145 -2.92 34.66 25.50
CA PHE A 145 -2.05 35.04 26.61
C PHE A 145 -2.08 36.56 26.84
N LEU A 146 -1.89 37.36 25.78
CA LEU A 146 -1.97 38.82 25.89
C LEU A 146 -3.33 39.30 26.39
N ARG A 147 -4.43 38.67 25.93
CA ARG A 147 -5.77 38.99 26.40
C ARG A 147 -5.95 38.72 27.89
N PHE A 148 -5.45 37.58 28.39
CA PHE A 148 -5.50 37.22 29.81
C PHE A 148 -4.74 38.24 30.67
N PHE A 149 -3.52 38.62 30.28
CA PHE A 149 -2.74 39.63 31.00
C PHE A 149 -3.39 41.02 30.96
N HIS A 150 -3.97 41.42 29.82
CA HIS A 150 -4.73 42.67 29.74
C HIS A 150 -5.92 42.68 30.71
N THR A 151 -6.69 41.58 30.81
CA THR A 151 -7.82 41.49 31.75
C THR A 151 -7.40 41.50 33.22
N LYS A 152 -6.22 40.96 33.55
CA LYS A 152 -5.67 41.00 34.91
C LYS A 152 -5.08 42.36 35.28
N SER A 153 -4.45 43.03 34.31
CA SER A 153 -3.81 44.34 34.47
C SER A 153 -4.83 45.48 34.62
N ASN A 154 -5.95 45.40 33.90
CA ASN A 154 -7.00 46.41 33.93
C ASN A 154 -8.35 45.78 34.29
N PRO A 155 -8.61 45.48 35.59
CA PRO A 155 -9.93 45.09 36.03
C PRO A 155 -10.84 46.32 35.84
N GLY A 156 -11.70 46.29 34.83
CA GLY A 156 -12.69 47.35 34.62
C GLY A 156 -13.54 47.59 35.89
N PRO A 157 -14.17 48.77 36.04
CA PRO A 157 -14.94 49.08 37.23
C PRO A 157 -16.03 48.01 37.42
N SER A 158 -15.99 47.36 38.58
CA SER A 158 -16.97 46.39 39.02
C SER A 158 -18.37 47.00 38.85
N VAL A 159 -19.12 46.58 37.84
CA VAL A 159 -20.56 46.86 37.76
C VAL A 159 -21.18 46.05 38.89
N LEU A 160 -21.33 46.73 40.01
CA LEU A 160 -22.02 46.29 41.20
C LEU A 160 -23.50 46.18 40.80
N ILE A 161 -23.91 44.98 40.38
CA ILE A 161 -25.32 44.64 40.21
C ILE A 161 -25.88 44.56 41.64
N LEU A 162 -26.45 45.67 42.09
CA LEU A 162 -27.52 45.72 43.10
C LEU A 162 -28.85 45.40 42.42
#